data_AF-A0A852IGA8-F1
#
_entry.id   AF-A0A852IGA8-F1
#
_cell.length_a   1.000
_cell.length_b   1.000
_cell.length_c   1.000
_cell.angle_alpha   90.00
_cell.angle_beta   90.00
_cell.angle_gamma   90.00
#
_symmetry.space_group_name_H-M   'P 1'
#
loop_
_entity.id
_entity.type
_entity.pdbx_description
1 polymer ?
#
loop_
_entity_poly.entity_id
_entity_poly.type
_entity_poly.pdbx_seq_one_letter_code
_entity_poly.pdbx_strand_id
1 'polypeptide(L)'
;WTCCPKDWKLFQGSCYYLSTDALSWIESGQNCTGMGSHLVVINSKAEQEVKKIINGENYYIGLKAEEVGEWHWVDQTLFNETA
;
A
#
# COMPACT_ATOMS: atom_id res chain seq x y z
N TRP A 1 11.08 6.16 19.39
CA TRP A 1 11.49 4.80 19.01
C TRP A 1 10.53 4.32 17.95
N THR A 2 10.91 4.38 16.67
CA THR A 2 10.08 3.86 15.56
C THR A 2 10.88 2.78 14.87
N CYS A 3 10.81 1.56 15.43
CA CYS A 3 11.43 0.39 14.84
C CYS A 3 10.35 -0.32 14.02
N CYS A 4 10.54 -0.41 12.71
CA CYS A 4 9.70 -1.25 11.87
C CYS A 4 10.04 -2.74 12.10
N PRO A 5 9.10 -3.66 11.82
CA PRO A 5 9.38 -5.09 11.87
C PRO A 5 10.53 -5.47 10.94
N LYS A 6 11.15 -6.62 11.17
CA LYS A 6 12.21 -7.15 10.31
C LYS A 6 11.67 -7.31 8.88
N ASP A 7 12.46 -6.88 7.89
CA ASP A 7 12.10 -6.87 6.45
C ASP A 7 11.09 -5.80 6.04
N TRP A 8 10.82 -4.80 6.91
CA TRP A 8 10.02 -3.62 6.57
C TRP A 8 10.89 -2.38 6.43
N LYS A 9 10.56 -1.52 5.47
CA LYS A 9 11.23 -0.24 5.25
C LYS A 9 10.52 0.87 5.99
N LEU A 10 11.24 1.60 6.83
CA LEU A 10 10.74 2.85 7.42
C LEU A 10 10.85 3.97 6.39
N PHE A 11 9.73 4.61 6.06
CA PHE A 11 9.69 5.76 5.17
C PHE A 11 8.65 6.76 5.68
N GLN A 12 9.00 8.04 5.78
CA GLN A 12 8.09 9.11 6.26
C GLN A 12 7.35 8.82 7.59
N GLY A 13 7.93 8.00 8.48
CA GLY A 13 7.31 7.63 9.76
C GLY A 13 6.38 6.42 9.70
N SER A 14 6.15 5.85 8.51
CA SER A 14 5.35 4.65 8.28
C SER A 14 6.25 3.47 7.89
N CYS A 15 5.80 2.25 8.20
CA CYS A 15 6.50 1.03 7.84
C CYS A 15 5.88 0.41 6.59
N TYR A 16 6.69 0.15 5.57
CA TYR A 16 6.27 -0.42 4.30
C TYR A 16 6.89 -1.79 4.09
N TYR A 17 6.06 -2.77 3.75
CA TYR A 17 6.50 -4.09 3.35
C TYR A 17 6.41 -4.20 1.83
N LEU A 18 7.52 -4.57 1.19
CA LEU A 18 7.58 -4.84 -0.24
C LEU A 18 7.55 -6.35 -0.41
N SER A 19 6.40 -6.89 -0.83
CA SER A 19 6.28 -8.32 -1.10
C SER A 19 7.15 -8.70 -2.30
N THR A 20 7.97 -9.74 -2.16
CA THR A 20 8.75 -10.31 -3.26
C THR A 20 7.96 -11.32 -4.08
N ASP A 21 6.77 -11.71 -3.61
CA ASP A 21 5.94 -12.71 -4.23
C ASP A 21 5.03 -12.10 -5.30
N ALA A 22 4.98 -12.74 -6.47
CA ALA A 22 4.07 -12.37 -7.56
C ALA A 22 2.66 -12.95 -7.32
N LEU A 23 2.01 -12.48 -6.26
CA LEU A 23 0.65 -12.86 -5.87
C LEU A 23 -0.39 -12.00 -6.60
N SER A 24 -1.62 -12.51 -6.77
CA SER A 24 -2.73 -11.67 -7.23
C SER A 24 -3.04 -10.55 -6.23
N TRP A 25 -3.80 -9.52 -6.65
CA TRP A 25 -4.20 -8.42 -5.76
C TRP A 25 -4.94 -8.93 -4.50
N ILE A 26 -5.83 -9.92 -4.67
CA ILE A 26 -6.61 -10.51 -3.56
C ILE A 26 -5.68 -11.25 -2.60
N GLU A 27 -4.80 -12.11 -3.11
CA GLU A 27 -3.83 -12.86 -2.30
C GLU A 27 -2.85 -11.93 -1.59
N SER A 28 -2.39 -10.88 -2.26
CA SER A 28 -1.52 -9.85 -1.68
C SER A 28 -2.23 -9.13 -0.52
N GLY A 29 -3.51 -8.77 -0.72
CA GLY A 29 -4.34 -8.17 0.33
C GLY A 29 -4.55 -9.08 1.53
N GLN A 30 -4.84 -10.36 1.29
CA GLN A 30 -4.95 -11.37 2.35
C GLN A 30 -3.63 -11.57 3.08
N ASN A 31 -2.50 -11.55 2.37
CA ASN A 31 -1.19 -11.71 2.97
C ASN A 31 -0.84 -10.51 3.87
N CYS A 32 -1.05 -9.28 3.41
CA CYS A 32 -0.89 -8.08 4.23
C CYS A 32 -1.79 -8.16 5.48
N THR A 33 -3.05 -8.54 5.31
CA THR A 33 -3.99 -8.70 6.43
C THR A 33 -3.53 -9.77 7.42
N GLY A 34 -3.00 -10.89 6.94
CA GLY A 34 -2.40 -11.94 7.77
C GLY A 34 -1.14 -11.49 8.53
N MET A 35 -0.42 -10.49 8.02
CA MET A 35 0.71 -9.85 8.71
C MET A 35 0.27 -8.74 9.69
N GLY A 36 -1.03 -8.52 9.88
CA GLY A 36 -1.57 -7.43 10.70
C GLY A 36 -1.45 -6.06 10.04
N SER A 37 -1.42 -6.02 8.71
CA SER A 37 -1.30 -4.79 7.91
C SER A 37 -2.30 -4.76 6.76
N HIS A 38 -2.21 -3.75 5.90
CA HIS A 38 -3.05 -3.60 4.72
C HIS A 38 -2.20 -3.18 3.51
N LEU A 39 -2.74 -3.38 2.31
CA LEU A 39 -2.10 -2.89 1.09
C LEU A 39 -1.97 -1.37 1.16
N VAL A 40 -0.85 -0.84 0.65
CA VAL A 40 -0.49 0.57 0.78
C VAL A 40 -1.60 1.48 0.27
N VAL A 41 -2.01 2.41 1.13
CA VAL A 41 -2.94 3.50 0.81
C VAL A 41 -2.12 4.75 0.53
N ILE A 42 -2.45 5.47 -0.54
CA ILE A 42 -1.77 6.72 -0.93
C ILE A 42 -2.80 7.83 -0.89
N ASN A 43 -2.87 8.54 0.24
CA ASN A 43 -3.82 9.64 0.46
C ASN A 43 -3.12 11.01 0.46
N SER A 44 -1.80 11.04 0.30
CA SER A 44 -1.03 12.29 0.34
C SER A 44 0.13 12.29 -0.66
N LYS A 45 0.54 13.50 -1.09
CA LYS A 45 1.78 13.69 -1.89
C LYS A 45 3.02 13.14 -1.19
N ALA A 46 3.04 13.14 0.14
CA ALA A 46 4.14 12.57 0.91
C ALA A 46 4.18 11.03 0.76
N GLU A 47 3.03 10.37 0.73
CA GLU A 47 2.95 8.92 0.49
C GLU A 47 3.22 8.55 -0.97
N GLN A 48 2.95 9.43 -1.94
CA GLN A 48 3.38 9.23 -3.33
C GLN A 48 4.91 9.10 -3.46
N GLU A 49 5.67 9.57 -2.47
CA GLU A 49 7.12 9.39 -2.44
C GLU A 49 7.54 7.94 -2.13
N VAL A 50 6.59 7.04 -1.83
CA VAL A 50 6.82 5.58 -1.78
C VAL A 50 7.38 5.05 -3.11
N LYS A 51 7.16 5.76 -4.22
CA LYS A 51 7.80 5.49 -5.51
C LYS A 51 9.34 5.44 -5.43
N LYS A 52 9.94 6.11 -4.44
CA LYS A 52 11.39 6.08 -4.20
C LYS A 52 11.87 4.78 -3.57
N ILE A 53 11.00 4.03 -2.87
CA ILE A 53 11.37 2.79 -2.18
C ILE A 53 11.08 1.53 -3.00
N ILE A 54 10.18 1.62 -3.99
CA ILE A 54 9.80 0.53 -4.91
C ILE A 54 10.80 0.33 -6.07
N ASN A 55 11.81 1.19 -6.19
CA ASN A 55 12.93 1.06 -7.14
C ASN A 55 12.57 0.76 -8.61
N GLY A 56 11.40 1.21 -9.07
CA GLY A 56 10.91 0.99 -10.44
C GLY A 56 10.18 -0.35 -10.67
N GLU A 57 9.95 -1.13 -9.61
CA GLU A 57 9.15 -2.36 -9.68
C GLU A 57 7.64 -2.05 -9.56
N ASN A 58 6.83 -2.92 -10.15
CA ASN A 58 5.37 -2.81 -10.09
C ASN A 58 4.85 -3.57 -8.87
N TYR A 59 4.13 -2.87 -8.00
CA TYR A 59 3.48 -3.47 -6.83
C TYR A 59 1.99 -3.19 -6.82
N TYR A 60 1.23 -4.15 -6.29
CA TYR A 60 -0.18 -3.91 -5.98
C TYR A 60 -0.31 -2.95 -4.81
N ILE A 61 -1.21 -1.98 -4.95
CA ILE A 61 -1.58 -1.02 -3.91
C ILE A 61 -3.03 -1.27 -3.47
N GLY A 62 -3.43 -0.68 -2.34
CA GLY A 62 -4.73 -0.90 -1.73
C GLY A 62 -5.90 -0.21 -2.42
N LEU A 63 -5.78 0.12 -3.71
CA LEU A 63 -6.83 0.77 -4.48
C LEU A 63 -7.71 -0.31 -5.13
N LYS A 64 -9.00 -0.35 -4.79
CA LYS A 64 -10.00 -1.24 -5.38
C LYS A 64 -11.12 -0.43 -6.02
N ALA A 65 -11.67 -0.91 -7.13
CA ALA A 65 -12.94 -0.40 -7.66
C ALA A 65 -14.08 -1.27 -7.09
N GLU A 66 -15.02 -0.68 -6.35
CA GLU A 66 -16.22 -1.40 -5.90
C GLU A 66 -17.33 -1.31 -6.94
N GLU A 67 -17.46 -0.14 -7.58
CA GLU A 67 -18.32 0.08 -8.75
C GLU A 67 -17.49 0.69 -9.89
N VAL A 68 -17.98 0.53 -11.12
CA VAL A 68 -17.30 1.07 -12.32
C VAL A 68 -17.27 2.60 -12.20
N GLY A 69 -16.09 3.15 -11.90
CA GLY A 69 -15.86 4.57 -11.72
C GLY A 69 -15.69 5.01 -10.27
N GLU A 70 -15.93 4.15 -9.28
CA GLU A 70 -15.78 4.47 -7.86
C GLU A 70 -14.65 3.67 -7.22
N TRP A 71 -13.50 4.34 -7.10
CA TRP A 71 -12.31 3.80 -6.49
C TRP A 71 -12.29 4.06 -4.98
N HIS A 72 -12.06 3.00 -4.22
CA HIS A 72 -11.99 2.99 -2.78
C HIS A 72 -10.66 2.39 -2.33
N TRP A 73 -10.09 2.96 -1.27
CA TRP A 73 -8.95 2.36 -0.62
C TRP A 73 -9.39 1.25 0.35
N VAL A 74 -8.49 0.30 0.63
CA VAL A 74 -8.71 -0.75 1.64
C VAL A 74 -9.01 -0.22 3.05
N ASP A 75 -8.63 1.04 3.34
CA ASP A 75 -8.94 1.75 4.59
C ASP A 75 -10.32 2.45 4.57
N GLN A 76 -11.16 2.16 3.57
CA GLN A 76 -12.47 2.77 3.35
C GLN A 76 -12.42 4.27 3.00
N THR A 77 -11.24 4.85 2.76
CA THR A 77 -11.11 6.21 2.26
C THR A 77 -11.45 6.27 0.77
N LEU A 78 -12.23 7.29 0.38
CA LEU A 78 -12.53 7.57 -1.03
C LEU A 78 -11.25 7.99 -1.76
N PHE A 79 -11.06 7.47 -2.98
CA PHE A 79 -10.00 7.96 -3.84
C PHE A 79 -10.31 9.40 -4.25
N ASN A 80 -9.45 10.34 -3.86
CA ASN A 80 -9.59 11.73 -4.23
C ASN A 80 -8.55 12.07 -5.29
N GLU A 81 -8.99 12.18 -6.55
CA GLU A 81 -8.13 12.35 -7.73
C GLU A 81 -7.30 13.66 -7.71
N THR A 82 -7.55 14.54 -6.74
CA THR A 82 -6.90 15.86 -6.59
C THR A 82 -5.78 15.93 -5.54
N ALA A 83 -5.39 14.82 -4.92
CA ALA A 83 -4.36 14.79 -3.85
C ALA A 83 -2.93 15.06 -4.33
#